data_AF-A0A820VN63-F1
#
_entry.id   AF-A0A820VN63-F1
#
_cell.length_a   1.000
_cell.length_b   1.000
_cell.length_c   1.000
_cell.angle_alpha   90.00
_cell.angle_beta   90.00
_cell.angle_gamma   90.00
#
_symmetry.space_group_name_H-M   'P 1'
#
loop_
_entity.id
_entity.type
_entity.pdbx_description
1 polymer ?
#
loop_
_entity_poly.entity_id
_entity_poly.type
_entity_poly.pdbx_seq_one_letter_code
_entity_poly.pdbx_strand_id
1 'polypeptide(L)'
;MDELGSSIRHSNTNANVCCTSFFFGPSQTMFSIFYPIVRIDQPYTEIFRNFVYDNNETLDRSIRLLPWKHLHARKTFLRHLTIENSSELFNQKLQNSLDIFEKCHQHDLYDKKQILMNDSTKIDQDRVWKVYTDHELVTQYLNDKHYQLIDDPDQADILFVMKQLNEFRHETIENKLINQFPLENIITNKELLALTARRWKSLNGSSTSDNDPYIDSHGSPPWLATTFNLTYELSQFAVYFQYREDQQLDNTWIVKPINLTRSIDMSVTNSFDMIIRLPESGPKIACKYVSSPVLLKIPEMENQSIKFDVRYVILLRSLRPLKLYVHKIFWLRFANKPFSLKELDDYETHFTVMNYRPNAFLRQMNCHIFTSMYNEQYGHNEQWSIVEQRIFQMFREIFQCASIEEPPFGIASCSSSRALYAADLMLEMIDNKVQPKLLEINFTPDCYRACTFYPNFYNQVFNVLFRDIAAEQDVIDISV
;
A
#
# COMPACT_ATOMS: atom_id res chain seq x y z
N MET A 1 15.41 22.99 2.69
CA MET A 1 15.72 24.34 2.17
C MET A 1 16.16 25.18 3.36
N ASP A 2 17.16 26.03 3.20
CA ASP A 2 17.62 26.95 4.24
C ASP A 2 16.65 28.13 4.45
N GLU A 3 16.88 28.92 5.49
CA GLU A 3 16.07 30.11 5.83
C GLU A 3 16.02 31.12 4.66
N LEU A 4 17.13 31.28 3.94
CA LEU A 4 17.19 32.16 2.78
C LEU A 4 16.28 31.66 1.64
N GLY A 5 16.47 30.42 1.18
CA GLY A 5 15.71 29.86 0.06
C GLY A 5 14.20 29.80 0.31
N SER A 6 13.80 29.57 1.56
CA SER A 6 12.41 29.54 2.02
C SER A 6 11.78 30.94 2.13
N SER A 7 12.60 31.99 2.31
CA SER A 7 12.13 33.38 2.37
C SER A 7 11.83 33.99 0.98
N ILE A 8 12.34 33.41 -0.11
CA ILE A 8 12.17 33.94 -1.46
C ILE A 8 10.72 33.74 -1.92
N ARG A 9 10.05 34.84 -2.28
CA ARG A 9 8.64 34.84 -2.66
C ARG A 9 8.41 34.15 -4.01
N HIS A 10 7.23 33.56 -4.14
CA HIS A 10 6.77 33.03 -5.41
C HIS A 10 6.40 34.17 -6.37
N SER A 11 6.81 34.05 -7.63
CA SER A 11 6.16 34.72 -8.75
C SER A 11 6.22 33.82 -9.98
N ASN A 12 5.07 33.61 -10.64
CA ASN A 12 5.01 32.83 -11.87
C ASN A 12 5.28 33.69 -13.13
N THR A 13 5.25 35.02 -13.03
CA THR A 13 5.49 35.95 -14.16
C THR A 13 6.80 36.71 -14.04
N ASN A 14 7.24 37.01 -12.81
CA ASN A 14 8.39 37.91 -12.54
C ASN A 14 9.57 37.17 -11.88
N ALA A 15 9.62 35.84 -11.96
CA ALA A 15 10.74 35.07 -11.42
C ALA A 15 12.06 35.53 -12.06
N ASN A 16 13.01 35.94 -11.23
CA ASN A 16 14.33 36.41 -11.64
C ASN A 16 15.47 35.58 -11.06
N VAL A 17 15.16 34.63 -10.17
CA VAL A 17 16.11 33.67 -9.59
C VAL A 17 15.56 32.25 -9.62
N CYS A 18 16.46 31.27 -9.63
CA CYS A 18 16.18 29.86 -9.42
C CYS A 18 16.85 29.39 -8.13
N CYS A 19 16.18 28.49 -7.40
CA CYS A 19 16.70 27.90 -6.18
C CYS A 19 16.39 26.40 -6.14
N THR A 20 17.35 25.57 -6.51
CA THR A 20 17.23 24.11 -6.46
C THR A 20 17.90 23.56 -5.21
N SER A 21 17.34 22.50 -4.62
CA SER A 21 17.95 21.84 -3.45
C SER A 21 18.47 20.47 -3.84
N PHE A 22 19.61 20.07 -3.27
CA PHE A 22 20.17 18.74 -3.46
C PHE A 22 20.75 18.22 -2.15
N PHE A 23 20.79 16.89 -2.01
CA PHE A 23 21.41 16.24 -0.87
C PHE A 23 22.84 15.83 -1.25
N PHE A 24 23.83 16.35 -0.52
CA PHE A 24 25.22 15.98 -0.72
C PHE A 24 25.57 14.81 0.20
N GLY A 25 25.54 13.61 -0.37
CA GLY A 25 25.74 12.34 0.35
C GLY A 25 26.99 12.29 1.26
N PRO A 26 28.18 12.72 0.81
CA PRO A 26 29.40 12.63 1.62
C PRO A 26 29.33 13.40 2.94
N SER A 27 28.67 14.56 2.99
CA SER A 27 28.51 15.34 4.22
C SER A 27 27.16 15.14 4.90
N GLN A 28 26.29 14.30 4.34
CA GLN A 28 24.91 14.10 4.81
C GLN A 28 24.14 15.44 4.98
N THR A 29 24.43 16.43 4.12
CA THR A 29 23.89 17.79 4.24
C THR A 29 23.04 18.15 3.04
N MET A 30 21.92 18.85 3.27
CA MET A 30 21.12 19.45 2.22
C MET A 30 21.67 20.83 1.85
N PHE A 31 21.92 21.05 0.57
CA PHE A 31 22.35 22.33 0.03
C PHE A 31 21.29 22.93 -0.88
N SER A 32 21.28 24.25 -1.01
CA SER A 32 20.49 24.97 -1.99
C SER A 32 21.41 25.72 -2.95
N ILE A 33 21.25 25.49 -4.25
CA ILE A 33 21.93 26.25 -5.31
C ILE A 33 21.00 27.37 -5.72
N PHE A 34 21.44 28.60 -5.44
CA PHE A 34 20.77 29.83 -5.82
C PHE A 34 21.51 30.47 -6.99
N TYR A 35 20.80 30.81 -8.07
CA TYR A 35 21.39 31.52 -9.19
C TYR A 35 20.35 32.42 -9.90
N PRO A 36 20.78 33.60 -10.40
CA PRO A 36 19.92 34.46 -11.20
C PRO A 36 19.62 33.80 -12.56
N ILE A 37 18.39 33.95 -13.04
CA ILE A 37 17.96 33.51 -14.39
C ILE A 37 17.78 34.68 -15.36
N VAL A 38 17.87 35.90 -14.84
CA VAL A 38 17.96 37.15 -15.59
C VAL A 38 19.04 38.01 -14.97
N ARG A 39 19.53 39.04 -15.68
CA ARG A 39 20.49 39.98 -15.12
C ARG A 39 19.85 40.80 -13.98
N ILE A 40 20.51 40.84 -12.82
CA ILE A 40 20.10 41.64 -11.65
C ILE A 40 21.23 42.64 -11.36
N ASP A 41 21.09 43.88 -11.84
CA ASP A 41 22.13 44.91 -11.79
C ASP A 41 21.79 46.10 -10.89
N GLN A 42 20.50 46.31 -10.57
CA GLN A 42 20.06 47.38 -9.68
C GLN A 42 20.10 46.95 -8.21
N PRO A 43 20.70 47.75 -7.31
CA PRO A 43 20.59 47.56 -5.87
C PRO A 43 19.12 47.52 -5.44
N TYR A 44 18.81 46.71 -4.41
CA TYR A 44 17.46 46.55 -3.85
C TYR A 44 16.40 45.97 -4.80
N THR A 45 16.80 45.35 -5.92
CA THR A 45 15.88 44.58 -6.77
C THR A 45 15.24 43.45 -5.96
N GLU A 46 13.91 43.40 -5.92
CA GLU A 46 13.18 42.31 -5.29
C GLU A 46 13.45 40.98 -6.02
N ILE A 47 13.71 39.92 -5.26
CA ILE A 47 13.97 38.58 -5.81
C ILE A 47 12.73 37.69 -5.69
N PHE A 48 12.40 37.03 -6.80
CA PHE A 48 11.29 36.10 -6.91
C PHE A 48 11.74 34.82 -7.56
N ARG A 49 11.22 33.70 -7.06
CA ARG A 49 11.40 32.38 -7.67
C ARG A 49 10.06 31.86 -8.18
N ASN A 50 10.10 31.07 -9.24
CA ASN A 50 8.97 30.25 -9.61
C ASN A 50 9.10 28.89 -8.88
N PHE A 51 8.16 28.60 -7.97
CA PHE A 51 8.13 27.33 -7.24
C PHE A 51 7.50 26.19 -8.06
N VAL A 52 6.90 26.49 -9.21
CA VAL A 52 6.34 25.50 -10.13
C VAL A 52 7.07 25.68 -11.46
N TYR A 53 8.20 24.98 -11.63
CA TYR A 53 9.19 25.23 -12.68
C TYR A 53 8.69 25.08 -14.12
N ASP A 54 7.69 24.22 -14.36
CA ASP A 54 7.10 24.06 -15.68
C ASP A 54 6.27 25.30 -16.07
N ASN A 55 6.53 25.85 -17.26
CA ASN A 55 5.81 27.00 -17.81
C ASN A 55 4.62 26.59 -18.70
N ASN A 56 4.38 25.29 -18.93
CA ASN A 56 3.22 24.82 -19.68
C ASN A 56 1.91 25.20 -18.99
N GLU A 57 0.93 25.72 -19.73
CA GLU A 57 -0.40 26.06 -19.21
C GLU A 57 -1.28 24.80 -19.03
N THR A 58 -0.85 23.90 -18.15
CA THR A 58 -1.60 22.68 -17.81
C THR A 58 -2.55 22.91 -16.63
N LEU A 59 -3.59 22.08 -16.56
CA LEU A 59 -4.48 22.05 -15.39
C LEU A 59 -3.70 21.73 -14.11
N ASP A 60 -2.80 20.76 -14.17
CA ASP A 60 -1.92 20.37 -13.07
C ASP A 60 -1.06 21.53 -12.57
N ARG A 61 -0.48 22.33 -13.49
CA ARG A 61 0.21 23.57 -13.12
C ARG A 61 -0.71 24.53 -12.39
N SER A 62 -1.92 24.73 -12.92
CA SER A 62 -2.90 25.65 -12.33
C SER A 62 -3.28 25.23 -10.90
N ILE A 63 -3.44 23.92 -10.66
CA ILE A 63 -3.67 23.35 -9.32
C ILE A 63 -2.45 23.59 -8.41
N ARG A 64 -1.22 23.33 -8.88
CA ARG A 64 0.01 23.53 -8.08
C ARG A 64 0.28 24.99 -7.71
N LEU A 65 -0.29 25.94 -8.47
CA LEU A 65 -0.20 27.38 -8.19
C LEU A 65 -1.22 27.88 -7.15
N LEU A 66 -2.21 27.06 -6.77
CA LEU A 66 -3.25 27.43 -5.81
C LEU A 66 -2.75 27.86 -4.41
N PRO A 67 -1.62 27.38 -3.86
CA PRO A 67 -1.11 27.84 -2.57
C PRO A 67 -0.81 29.34 -2.50
N TRP A 68 -0.59 30.00 -3.65
CA TRP A 68 -0.36 31.44 -3.74
C TRP A 68 -1.58 32.23 -4.21
N LYS A 69 -2.75 31.59 -4.27
CA LYS A 69 -4.03 32.27 -4.54
C LYS A 69 -4.76 32.49 -3.22
N HIS A 70 -5.47 33.61 -3.11
CA HIS A 70 -6.38 33.82 -1.98
C HIS A 70 -7.46 32.74 -1.94
N LEU A 71 -7.91 32.38 -0.73
CA LEU A 71 -8.85 31.28 -0.50
C LEU A 71 -10.10 31.37 -1.39
N HIS A 72 -10.68 32.56 -1.57
CA HIS A 72 -11.85 32.74 -2.44
C HIS A 72 -11.56 32.34 -3.89
N ALA A 73 -10.43 32.77 -4.44
CA ALA A 73 -10.04 32.43 -5.82
C ALA A 73 -9.78 30.91 -5.98
N ARG A 74 -9.14 30.27 -4.98
CA ARG A 74 -8.95 28.82 -4.95
C ARG A 74 -10.29 28.08 -4.99
N LYS A 75 -11.21 28.42 -4.08
CA LYS A 75 -12.53 27.79 -3.99
C LYS A 75 -13.33 27.96 -5.29
N THR A 76 -13.36 29.17 -5.84
CA THR A 76 -14.06 29.46 -7.09
C THR A 76 -13.50 28.66 -8.26
N PHE A 77 -12.17 28.59 -8.39
CA PHE A 77 -11.52 27.78 -9.42
C PHE A 77 -11.89 26.29 -9.31
N LEU A 78 -11.77 25.70 -8.12
CA LEU A 78 -12.06 24.28 -7.90
C LEU A 78 -13.56 23.95 -8.05
N ARG A 79 -14.47 24.88 -7.72
CA ARG A 79 -15.91 24.72 -7.96
C ARG A 79 -16.30 24.78 -9.43
N HIS A 80 -15.52 25.46 -10.27
CA HIS A 80 -15.71 25.36 -11.72
C HIS A 80 -15.18 24.02 -12.28
N LEU A 81 -14.22 23.39 -11.60
CA LEU A 81 -13.69 22.07 -11.95
C LEU A 81 -14.48 20.93 -11.27
N THR A 82 -15.80 20.98 -11.24
CA THR A 82 -16.61 19.89 -10.64
C THR A 82 -16.90 18.76 -11.62
N ILE A 83 -17.40 17.63 -11.11
CA ILE A 83 -17.89 16.53 -11.97
C ILE A 83 -18.94 17.04 -12.97
N GLU A 84 -19.87 17.86 -12.50
CA GLU A 84 -20.95 18.43 -13.33
C GLU A 84 -20.40 19.30 -14.47
N ASN A 85 -19.37 20.10 -14.18
CA ASN A 85 -18.79 21.05 -15.13
C ASN A 85 -17.64 20.46 -15.97
N SER A 86 -17.07 19.33 -15.57
CA SER A 86 -15.86 18.75 -16.17
C SER A 86 -15.89 17.22 -16.11
N SER A 87 -16.97 16.61 -16.59
CA SER A 87 -17.20 15.16 -16.52
C SER A 87 -16.06 14.33 -17.15
N GLU A 88 -15.44 14.82 -18.22
CA GLU A 88 -14.27 14.18 -18.86
C GLU A 88 -13.11 13.95 -17.89
N LEU A 89 -12.86 14.89 -16.97
CA LEU A 89 -11.81 14.78 -15.95
C LEU A 89 -12.03 13.55 -15.04
N PHE A 90 -13.28 13.19 -14.79
CA PHE A 90 -13.66 12.09 -13.89
C PHE A 90 -13.99 10.80 -14.63
N ASN A 91 -14.02 10.81 -15.96
CA ASN A 91 -14.28 9.63 -16.79
C ASN A 91 -13.00 8.83 -17.11
N GLN A 92 -11.81 9.35 -16.79
CA GLN A 92 -10.55 8.68 -17.06
C GLN A 92 -10.36 7.46 -16.14
N LYS A 93 -10.62 6.26 -16.68
CA LYS A 93 -10.46 5.00 -15.96
C LYS A 93 -9.00 4.55 -15.94
N LEU A 94 -8.22 5.06 -14.98
CA LEU A 94 -6.80 4.71 -14.83
C LEU A 94 -6.54 3.20 -14.63
N GLN A 95 -7.51 2.45 -14.11
CA GLN A 95 -7.42 1.00 -13.99
C GLN A 95 -7.29 0.25 -15.34
N ASN A 96 -7.49 0.97 -16.46
CA ASN A 96 -7.34 0.48 -17.84
C ASN A 96 -6.15 1.16 -18.57
N SER A 97 -5.34 1.96 -17.88
CA SER A 97 -4.21 2.69 -18.49
C SER A 97 -3.01 1.76 -18.66
N LEU A 98 -2.76 1.31 -19.89
CA LEU A 98 -1.64 0.42 -20.19
C LEU A 98 -0.29 1.03 -19.77
N ASP A 99 -0.07 2.32 -20.04
CA ASP A 99 1.18 3.03 -19.70
C ASP A 99 1.53 2.97 -18.21
N ILE A 100 0.53 3.07 -17.32
CA ILE A 100 0.76 2.98 -15.87
C ILE A 100 1.23 1.58 -15.50
N PHE A 101 0.52 0.55 -15.98
CA PHE A 101 0.87 -0.84 -15.69
C PHE A 101 2.23 -1.20 -16.27
N GLU A 102 2.51 -0.89 -17.54
CA GLU A 102 3.80 -1.16 -18.18
C GLU A 102 4.96 -0.47 -17.45
N LYS A 103 4.79 0.78 -16.99
CA LYS A 103 5.78 1.49 -16.19
C LYS A 103 6.06 0.78 -14.86
N CYS A 104 5.04 0.26 -14.20
CA CYS A 104 5.20 -0.52 -12.97
C CYS A 104 5.81 -1.91 -13.23
N HIS A 105 5.59 -2.49 -14.40
CA HIS A 105 6.13 -3.78 -14.85
C HIS A 105 7.44 -3.67 -15.64
N GLN A 106 8.06 -2.49 -15.74
CA GLN A 106 9.22 -2.26 -16.63
C GLN A 106 10.43 -3.17 -16.35
N HIS A 107 10.46 -3.83 -15.19
CA HIS A 107 11.51 -4.77 -14.79
C HIS A 107 11.05 -6.23 -14.79
N ASP A 108 9.76 -6.50 -15.07
CA ASP A 108 9.20 -7.84 -15.14
C ASP A 108 9.29 -8.35 -16.59
N LEU A 109 10.03 -9.44 -16.82
CA LEU A 109 10.02 -10.16 -18.09
C LEU A 109 9.00 -11.30 -18.01
N TYR A 110 7.92 -11.17 -18.76
CA TYR A 110 6.83 -12.13 -18.86
C TYR A 110 6.72 -12.69 -20.29
N ASP A 111 7.06 -13.96 -20.49
CA ASP A 111 6.83 -14.69 -21.75
C ASP A 111 5.57 -15.57 -21.65
N LYS A 112 4.45 -15.03 -22.15
CA LYS A 112 3.14 -15.70 -22.13
C LYS A 112 3.15 -17.09 -22.81
N LYS A 113 3.99 -17.31 -23.83
CA LYS A 113 4.01 -18.57 -24.59
C LYS A 113 4.67 -19.71 -23.83
N GLN A 114 5.63 -19.40 -22.95
CA GLN A 114 6.40 -20.40 -22.21
C GLN A 114 5.68 -20.91 -20.96
N ILE A 115 4.89 -20.06 -20.29
CA ILE A 115 4.21 -20.40 -19.02
C ILE A 115 3.01 -21.34 -19.24
N LEU A 116 2.34 -21.25 -20.40
CA LEU A 116 1.20 -22.11 -20.75
C LEU A 116 1.58 -23.57 -21.06
N MET A 117 2.87 -23.91 -21.17
CA MET A 117 3.31 -25.27 -21.47
C MET A 117 3.39 -26.20 -20.25
N ASN A 118 3.33 -25.66 -19.02
CA ASN A 118 3.46 -26.43 -17.77
C ASN A 118 2.12 -26.81 -17.13
N ASP A 119 1.16 -27.28 -17.92
CA ASP A 119 -0.11 -27.74 -17.38
C ASP A 119 0.03 -29.13 -16.72
N SER A 120 -0.19 -29.16 -15.40
CA SER A 120 -0.31 -30.32 -14.50
C SER A 120 0.96 -30.87 -13.80
N THR A 121 1.61 -30.05 -12.98
CA THR A 121 2.44 -30.59 -11.88
C THR A 121 1.51 -31.26 -10.86
N LYS A 122 1.36 -32.59 -10.93
CA LYS A 122 0.69 -33.36 -9.88
C LYS A 122 1.52 -33.23 -8.59
N ILE A 123 0.90 -32.73 -7.54
CA ILE A 123 1.54 -32.63 -6.23
C ILE A 123 1.52 -34.01 -5.59
N ASP A 124 2.71 -34.58 -5.41
CA ASP A 124 2.92 -35.77 -4.59
C ASP A 124 3.08 -35.35 -3.12
N GLN A 125 2.14 -35.78 -2.28
CA GLN A 125 2.11 -35.44 -0.87
C GLN A 125 3.14 -36.23 -0.05
N ASP A 126 3.57 -37.41 -0.52
CA ASP A 126 4.47 -38.31 0.20
C ASP A 126 5.93 -38.16 -0.25
N ARG A 127 6.15 -37.49 -1.38
CA ARG A 127 7.48 -37.14 -1.90
C ARG A 127 8.27 -36.27 -0.91
N VAL A 128 9.58 -36.54 -0.83
CA VAL A 128 10.55 -35.60 -0.25
C VAL A 128 10.94 -34.58 -1.32
N TRP A 129 10.63 -33.31 -1.07
CA TRP A 129 10.87 -32.19 -1.97
C TRP A 129 12.23 -31.55 -1.67
N LYS A 130 13.06 -31.36 -2.70
CA LYS A 130 14.31 -30.61 -2.57
C LYS A 130 14.02 -29.11 -2.62
N VAL A 131 14.44 -28.38 -1.60
CA VAL A 131 14.16 -26.96 -1.43
C VAL A 131 15.47 -26.17 -1.49
N TYR A 132 15.54 -25.22 -2.40
CA TYR A 132 16.55 -24.16 -2.35
C TYR A 132 15.92 -22.87 -1.82
N THR A 133 16.63 -22.18 -0.93
CA THR A 133 16.18 -20.90 -0.37
C THR A 133 17.36 -19.99 -0.02
N ASP A 134 17.20 -18.70 -0.24
CA ASP A 134 18.08 -17.64 0.27
C ASP A 134 17.54 -16.99 1.56
N HIS A 135 16.47 -17.56 2.13
CA HIS A 135 15.78 -17.04 3.29
C HIS A 135 16.29 -17.73 4.58
N GLU A 136 16.93 -16.97 5.46
CA GLU A 136 17.54 -17.49 6.69
C GLU A 136 16.52 -18.20 7.60
N LEU A 137 15.35 -17.60 7.84
CA LEU A 137 14.31 -18.24 8.66
C LEU A 137 13.78 -19.55 8.06
N VAL A 138 13.67 -19.67 6.73
CA VAL A 138 13.27 -20.94 6.11
C VAL A 138 14.34 -21.99 6.38
N THR A 139 15.62 -21.63 6.23
CA THR A 139 16.75 -22.52 6.54
C THR A 139 16.72 -23.02 7.98
N GLN A 140 16.37 -22.14 8.93
CA GLN A 140 16.35 -22.45 10.36
C GLN A 140 15.10 -23.25 10.80
N TYR A 141 13.94 -22.98 10.21
CA TYR A 141 12.64 -23.45 10.72
C TYR A 141 11.91 -24.45 9.81
N LEU A 142 12.37 -24.68 8.57
CA LEU A 142 11.85 -25.75 7.71
C LEU A 142 12.52 -27.08 8.08
N ASN A 143 11.86 -27.85 8.94
CA ASN A 143 12.38 -29.12 9.48
C ASN A 143 11.40 -30.30 9.33
N ASP A 144 10.30 -30.11 8.59
CA ASP A 144 9.39 -31.19 8.23
C ASP A 144 10.11 -32.21 7.32
N LYS A 145 9.96 -33.51 7.64
CA LYS A 145 10.63 -34.64 6.99
C LYS A 145 10.41 -34.75 5.47
N HIS A 146 9.39 -34.07 4.93
CA HIS A 146 9.09 -34.07 3.51
C HIS A 146 9.86 -33.00 2.73
N TYR A 147 10.74 -32.24 3.40
CA TYR A 147 11.60 -31.26 2.74
C TYR A 147 13.06 -31.53 3.04
N GLN A 148 13.88 -31.42 2.00
CA GLN A 148 15.34 -31.49 2.09
C GLN A 148 15.91 -30.18 1.57
N LEU A 149 16.55 -29.40 2.44
CA LEU A 149 17.29 -28.21 2.03
C LEU A 149 18.53 -28.59 1.22
N ILE A 150 18.78 -27.88 0.13
CA ILE A 150 19.93 -28.06 -0.75
C ILE A 150 20.55 -26.72 -1.15
N ASP A 151 21.83 -26.74 -1.52
CA ASP A 151 22.58 -25.52 -1.86
C ASP A 151 22.51 -25.16 -3.36
N ASP A 152 22.23 -26.13 -4.22
CA ASP A 152 22.21 -25.95 -5.69
C ASP A 152 20.78 -25.68 -6.18
N PRO A 153 20.46 -24.46 -6.65
CA PRO A 153 19.12 -24.13 -7.16
C PRO A 153 18.73 -24.92 -8.41
N ASP A 154 19.69 -25.46 -9.17
CA ASP A 154 19.40 -26.22 -10.38
C ASP A 154 18.84 -27.61 -10.08
N GLN A 155 19.18 -28.18 -8.92
CA GLN A 155 18.70 -29.48 -8.45
C GLN A 155 17.43 -29.40 -7.59
N ALA A 156 16.91 -28.19 -7.37
CA ALA A 156 15.76 -27.96 -6.49
C ALA A 156 14.45 -28.30 -7.18
N ASP A 157 13.52 -28.86 -6.41
CA ASP A 157 12.12 -29.03 -6.81
C ASP A 157 11.29 -27.78 -6.45
N ILE A 158 11.69 -27.08 -5.38
CA ILE A 158 11.07 -25.84 -4.90
C ILE A 158 12.14 -24.76 -4.79
N LEU A 159 11.90 -23.63 -5.46
CA LEU A 159 12.66 -22.40 -5.28
C LEU A 159 11.86 -21.45 -4.39
N PHE A 160 12.29 -21.28 -3.14
CA PHE A 160 11.70 -20.33 -2.21
C PHE A 160 12.68 -19.19 -1.95
N VAL A 161 12.57 -18.09 -2.70
CA VAL A 161 13.56 -17.01 -2.68
C VAL A 161 12.95 -15.68 -2.25
N MET A 162 13.74 -14.84 -1.56
CA MET A 162 13.38 -13.49 -1.15
C MET A 162 13.52 -12.49 -2.28
N LYS A 163 14.46 -12.72 -3.20
CA LYS A 163 14.67 -11.83 -4.34
C LYS A 163 13.50 -11.97 -5.32
N GLN A 164 12.98 -10.83 -5.79
CA GLN A 164 12.00 -10.80 -6.87
C GLN A 164 12.57 -11.49 -8.12
N LEU A 165 11.82 -12.44 -8.65
CA LEU A 165 12.10 -13.10 -9.92
C LEU A 165 11.64 -12.17 -11.04
N ASN A 166 12.61 -11.49 -11.65
CA ASN A 166 12.33 -10.60 -12.78
C ASN A 166 12.22 -11.36 -14.10
N GLU A 167 12.66 -12.62 -14.14
CA GLU A 167 12.68 -13.45 -15.33
C GLU A 167 11.83 -14.70 -15.10
N PHE A 168 10.55 -14.65 -15.45
CA PHE A 168 9.70 -15.84 -15.49
C PHE A 168 9.93 -16.60 -16.80
N ARG A 169 11.18 -17.05 -17.02
CA ARG A 169 11.59 -17.85 -18.19
C ARG A 169 11.38 -19.33 -17.93
N HIS A 170 11.12 -20.08 -18.99
CA HIS A 170 10.95 -21.54 -18.94
C HIS A 170 12.08 -22.23 -18.17
N GLU A 171 13.34 -21.90 -18.47
CA GLU A 171 14.52 -22.52 -17.84
C GLU A 171 14.55 -22.36 -16.31
N THR A 172 13.95 -21.29 -15.77
CA THR A 172 13.88 -21.03 -14.33
C THR A 172 12.74 -21.79 -13.65
N ILE A 173 11.65 -22.07 -14.38
CA ILE A 173 10.39 -22.61 -13.84
C ILE A 173 10.10 -24.07 -14.24
N GLU A 174 10.83 -24.60 -15.23
CA GLU A 174 10.64 -25.95 -15.75
C GLU A 174 10.84 -26.98 -14.64
N ASN A 175 9.82 -27.81 -14.41
CA ASN A 175 9.77 -28.84 -13.38
C ASN A 175 9.98 -28.35 -11.93
N LYS A 176 9.88 -27.03 -11.67
CA LYS A 176 10.03 -26.43 -10.34
C LYS A 176 8.74 -25.77 -9.88
N LEU A 177 8.53 -25.74 -8.56
CA LEU A 177 7.56 -24.86 -7.91
C LEU A 177 8.30 -23.63 -7.37
N ILE A 178 7.66 -22.45 -7.46
CA ILE A 178 8.27 -21.18 -7.06
C ILE A 178 7.37 -20.41 -6.10
N ASN A 179 7.94 -19.54 -5.26
CA ASN A 179 7.21 -18.75 -4.26
C ASN A 179 6.76 -17.35 -4.73
N GLN A 180 6.61 -17.16 -6.06
CA GLN A 180 6.18 -15.90 -6.68
C GLN A 180 5.26 -16.14 -7.89
N PHE A 181 4.36 -15.20 -8.16
CA PHE A 181 3.57 -15.13 -9.40
C PHE A 181 4.11 -14.03 -10.33
N PRO A 182 4.10 -14.25 -11.66
CA PRO A 182 4.42 -13.18 -12.59
C PRO A 182 3.43 -12.01 -12.48
N LEU A 183 3.95 -10.79 -12.46
CA LEU A 183 3.18 -9.55 -12.34
C LEU A 183 2.40 -9.43 -11.01
N GLU A 184 2.86 -10.08 -9.93
CA GLU A 184 2.23 -9.96 -8.60
C GLU A 184 2.37 -8.56 -7.96
N ASN A 185 3.25 -7.71 -8.50
CA ASN A 185 3.34 -6.30 -8.13
C ASN A 185 2.02 -5.53 -8.34
N ILE A 186 1.06 -6.08 -9.08
CA ILE A 186 -0.32 -5.57 -9.15
C ILE A 186 -0.96 -5.38 -7.77
N ILE A 187 -0.63 -6.22 -6.80
CA ILE A 187 -1.16 -6.09 -5.43
C ILE A 187 -0.11 -5.58 -4.43
N THR A 188 1.19 -5.71 -4.72
CA THR A 188 2.25 -5.28 -3.80
C THR A 188 2.75 -3.85 -4.05
N ASN A 189 2.46 -3.28 -5.23
CA ASN A 189 2.66 -1.87 -5.51
C ASN A 189 1.44 -1.05 -5.04
N LYS A 190 1.66 0.02 -4.28
CA LYS A 190 0.58 0.84 -3.68
C LYS A 190 -0.33 1.50 -4.72
N GLU A 191 0.22 1.92 -5.86
CA GLU A 191 -0.54 2.51 -6.97
C GLU A 191 -1.39 1.44 -7.67
N LEU A 192 -0.77 0.34 -8.07
CA LEU A 192 -1.49 -0.74 -8.77
C LEU A 192 -2.54 -1.41 -7.89
N LEU A 193 -2.28 -1.57 -6.58
CA LEU A 193 -3.24 -2.10 -5.62
C LEU A 193 -4.52 -1.25 -5.60
N ALA A 194 -4.38 0.07 -5.54
CA ALA A 194 -5.51 0.99 -5.53
C ALA A 194 -6.28 0.97 -6.85
N LEU A 195 -5.58 0.96 -7.99
CA LEU A 195 -6.23 0.86 -9.31
C LEU A 195 -6.94 -0.49 -9.51
N THR A 196 -6.33 -1.58 -9.07
CA THR A 196 -6.88 -2.94 -9.16
C THR A 196 -8.14 -3.07 -8.32
N ALA A 197 -8.16 -2.51 -7.11
CA ALA A 197 -9.33 -2.52 -6.25
C ALA A 197 -10.55 -1.79 -6.86
N ARG A 198 -10.36 -0.83 -7.77
CA ARG A 198 -11.47 -0.14 -8.46
C ARG A 198 -12.33 -1.08 -9.34
N ARG A 199 -11.84 -2.29 -9.64
CA ARG A 199 -12.61 -3.34 -10.32
C ARG A 199 -13.64 -4.01 -9.41
N TRP A 200 -13.63 -3.73 -8.12
CA TRP A 200 -14.54 -4.32 -7.15
C TRP A 200 -16.01 -4.08 -7.51
N LYS A 201 -16.37 -2.87 -7.95
CA LYS A 201 -17.76 -2.53 -8.33
C LYS A 201 -18.29 -3.38 -9.49
N SER A 202 -17.45 -3.82 -10.43
CA SER A 202 -17.88 -4.72 -11.51
C SER A 202 -18.12 -6.16 -11.02
N LEU A 203 -17.51 -6.56 -9.92
CA LEU A 203 -17.66 -7.90 -9.33
C LEU A 203 -18.84 -7.97 -8.35
N ASN A 204 -18.97 -6.96 -7.48
CA ASN A 204 -19.91 -6.99 -6.36
C ASN A 204 -21.13 -6.07 -6.56
N GLY A 205 -21.21 -5.38 -7.70
CA GLY A 205 -22.25 -4.41 -7.99
C GLY A 205 -22.04 -3.07 -7.28
N SER A 206 -23.06 -2.21 -7.33
CA SER A 206 -23.03 -0.92 -6.64
C SER A 206 -23.46 -1.11 -5.19
N SER A 207 -22.64 -0.68 -4.23
CA SER A 207 -23.15 -0.41 -2.88
C SER A 207 -24.09 0.80 -2.98
N THR A 208 -25.39 0.54 -2.87
CA THR A 208 -26.43 1.57 -2.80
C THR A 208 -26.30 2.31 -1.47
N SER A 209 -25.80 3.56 -1.45
CA SER A 209 -26.27 4.63 -0.52
C SER A 209 -25.42 5.89 -0.40
N ASP A 210 -24.21 5.99 -0.97
CA ASP A 210 -23.40 7.18 -0.74
C ASP A 210 -23.46 8.14 -1.92
N ASN A 211 -24.05 9.33 -1.73
CA ASN A 211 -23.91 10.49 -2.62
C ASN A 211 -22.46 11.03 -2.63
N ASP A 212 -21.46 10.15 -2.50
CA ASP A 212 -20.04 10.50 -2.51
C ASP A 212 -19.52 10.44 -3.96
N PRO A 213 -19.11 11.59 -4.52
CA PRO A 213 -18.68 11.69 -5.92
C PRO A 213 -17.47 10.81 -6.26
N TYR A 214 -16.63 10.46 -5.29
CA TYR A 214 -15.50 9.54 -5.50
C TYR A 214 -15.99 8.09 -5.65
N ILE A 215 -16.89 7.63 -4.78
CA ILE A 215 -17.40 6.24 -4.81
C ILE A 215 -18.15 6.00 -6.12
N ASP A 216 -18.95 6.98 -6.55
CA ASP A 216 -19.70 6.90 -7.80
C ASP A 216 -18.80 6.74 -9.03
N SER A 217 -17.75 7.56 -9.11
CA SER A 217 -16.82 7.61 -10.25
C SER A 217 -15.78 6.48 -10.25
N HIS A 218 -15.19 6.16 -9.10
CA HIS A 218 -14.04 5.25 -9.01
C HIS A 218 -14.43 3.81 -8.65
N GLY A 219 -15.64 3.57 -8.12
CA GLY A 219 -16.12 2.23 -7.77
C GLY A 219 -15.24 1.50 -6.75
N SER A 220 -14.59 2.26 -5.85
CA SER A 220 -13.70 1.68 -4.84
C SER A 220 -14.49 0.92 -3.76
N PRO A 221 -13.97 -0.20 -3.27
CA PRO A 221 -14.61 -0.98 -2.21
C PRO A 221 -14.60 -0.24 -0.87
N PRO A 222 -15.55 -0.54 0.03
CA PRO A 222 -15.58 0.05 1.37
C PRO A 222 -14.35 -0.31 2.21
N TRP A 223 -13.64 -1.39 1.86
CA TRP A 223 -12.42 -1.82 2.55
C TRP A 223 -11.14 -1.15 2.06
N LEU A 224 -11.18 -0.34 0.99
CA LEU A 224 -10.05 0.48 0.60
C LEU A 224 -10.34 1.95 0.92
N ALA A 225 -9.39 2.64 1.53
CA ALA A 225 -9.51 4.07 1.73
C ALA A 225 -9.54 4.80 0.38
N THR A 226 -10.37 5.85 0.26
CA THR A 226 -10.38 6.74 -0.91
C THR A 226 -8.95 7.16 -1.26
N THR A 227 -8.50 6.83 -2.48
CA THR A 227 -7.09 6.94 -2.86
C THR A 227 -6.96 7.56 -4.24
N PHE A 228 -6.16 8.62 -4.33
CA PHE A 228 -5.81 9.29 -5.57
C PHE A 228 -4.32 9.12 -5.87
N ASN A 229 -4.01 8.85 -7.13
CA ASN A 229 -2.65 8.97 -7.62
C ASN A 229 -2.32 10.43 -7.92
N LEU A 230 -1.46 11.08 -7.14
CA LEU A 230 -1.19 12.51 -7.32
C LEU A 230 -0.34 12.86 -8.55
N THR A 231 0.08 11.86 -9.33
CA THR A 231 0.72 12.06 -10.65
C THR A 231 -0.33 12.21 -11.75
N TYR A 232 -1.42 11.44 -11.68
CA TYR A 232 -2.41 11.35 -12.76
C TYR A 232 -3.78 11.92 -12.36
N GLU A 233 -4.05 12.04 -11.06
CA GLU A 233 -5.34 12.40 -10.47
C GLU A 233 -5.25 13.63 -9.55
N LEU A 234 -4.22 14.47 -9.70
CA LEU A 234 -4.01 15.65 -8.84
C LEU A 234 -5.22 16.59 -8.87
N SER A 235 -5.78 16.80 -10.06
CA SER A 235 -6.93 17.67 -10.27
C SER A 235 -8.21 17.09 -9.63
N GLN A 236 -8.45 15.79 -9.81
CA GLN A 236 -9.56 15.05 -9.22
C GLN A 236 -9.47 15.06 -7.69
N PHE A 237 -8.27 14.82 -7.14
CA PHE A 237 -8.00 14.96 -5.70
C PHE A 237 -8.35 16.36 -5.21
N ALA A 238 -7.90 17.41 -5.90
CA ALA A 238 -8.09 18.78 -5.45
C ALA A 238 -9.58 19.18 -5.41
N VAL A 239 -10.34 18.76 -6.41
CA VAL A 239 -11.79 18.96 -6.47
C VAL A 239 -12.48 18.20 -5.36
N TYR A 240 -12.11 16.94 -5.14
CA TYR A 240 -12.67 16.12 -4.08
C TYR A 240 -12.36 16.67 -2.68
N PHE A 241 -11.13 17.17 -2.47
CA PHE A 241 -10.75 17.87 -1.24
C PHE A 241 -11.64 19.09 -1.00
N GLN A 242 -11.88 19.91 -2.03
CA GLN A 242 -12.75 21.09 -1.93
C GLN A 242 -14.20 20.69 -1.64
N TYR A 243 -14.71 19.64 -2.28
CA TYR A 243 -16.03 19.08 -2.00
C TYR A 243 -16.16 18.69 -0.52
N ARG A 244 -15.20 17.92 0.03
CA ARG A 244 -15.22 17.53 1.45
C ARG A 244 -15.17 18.73 2.38
N GLU A 245 -14.35 19.74 2.06
CA GLU A 245 -14.28 20.99 2.83
C GLU A 245 -15.62 21.75 2.81
N ASP A 246 -16.28 21.83 1.66
CA ASP A 246 -17.58 22.49 1.50
C ASP A 246 -18.71 21.73 2.21
N GLN A 247 -18.63 20.40 2.29
CA GLN A 247 -19.53 19.54 3.07
C GLN A 247 -19.16 19.45 4.56
N GLN A 248 -18.11 20.16 5.02
CA GLN A 248 -17.62 20.12 6.40
C GLN A 248 -17.25 18.70 6.89
N LEU A 249 -16.80 17.84 5.97
CA LEU A 249 -16.33 16.49 6.27
C LEU A 249 -14.88 16.51 6.74
N ASP A 250 -14.46 15.47 7.50
CA ASP A 250 -13.04 15.29 7.79
C ASP A 250 -12.24 15.18 6.49
N ASN A 251 -11.14 15.93 6.46
CA ASN A 251 -10.26 16.08 5.31
C ASN A 251 -8.80 15.79 5.70
N THR A 252 -8.61 14.84 6.61
CA THR A 252 -7.30 14.33 6.99
C THR A 252 -6.87 13.23 6.02
N TRP A 253 -5.67 13.38 5.45
CA TRP A 253 -5.09 12.48 4.46
C TRP A 253 -3.74 11.96 4.93
N ILE A 254 -3.36 10.79 4.44
CA ILE A 254 -1.99 10.31 4.48
C ILE A 254 -1.44 10.24 3.07
N VAL A 255 -0.36 10.98 2.82
CA VAL A 255 0.34 10.99 1.54
C VAL A 255 1.50 10.01 1.63
N LYS A 256 1.56 9.08 0.68
CA LYS A 256 2.54 7.99 0.67
C LYS A 256 3.34 7.99 -0.64
N PRO A 257 4.66 7.77 -0.58
CA PRO A 257 5.42 7.43 -1.78
C PRO A 257 4.99 6.05 -2.29
N ILE A 258 5.07 5.85 -3.61
CA ILE A 258 4.60 4.61 -4.24
C ILE A 258 5.52 3.43 -3.91
N ASN A 259 6.85 3.64 -3.96
CA ASN A 259 7.85 2.57 -3.91
C ASN A 259 8.75 2.58 -2.66
N LEU A 260 8.48 3.42 -1.65
CA LEU A 260 9.23 3.40 -0.39
C LEU A 260 8.49 2.60 0.69
N THR A 261 9.25 2.14 1.68
CA THR A 261 8.77 1.34 2.82
C THR A 261 9.17 2.01 4.14
N ARG A 262 8.80 1.41 5.28
CA ARG A 262 9.20 1.84 6.63
C ARG A 262 8.72 3.26 7.01
N SER A 263 7.58 3.67 6.48
CA SER A 263 7.00 4.99 6.73
C SER A 263 7.85 6.19 6.27
N ILE A 264 8.89 5.95 5.45
CA ILE A 264 9.77 7.00 4.95
C ILE A 264 8.99 7.89 3.98
N ASP A 265 9.16 9.21 4.13
CA ASP A 265 8.54 10.23 3.27
C ASP A 265 7.00 10.15 3.20
N MET A 266 6.38 9.65 4.28
CA MET A 266 4.94 9.66 4.49
C MET A 266 4.54 10.84 5.38
N SER A 267 3.41 11.47 5.08
CA SER A 267 2.90 12.59 5.88
C SER A 267 1.41 12.43 6.12
N VAL A 268 0.98 12.52 7.39
CA VAL A 268 -0.42 12.71 7.75
C VAL A 268 -0.67 14.21 7.85
N THR A 269 -1.65 14.72 7.11
CA THR A 269 -1.92 16.15 7.06
C THR A 269 -3.34 16.41 6.58
N ASN A 270 -3.90 17.54 6.99
CA ASN A 270 -5.13 18.11 6.46
C ASN A 270 -4.87 19.38 5.64
N SER A 271 -3.60 19.71 5.36
CA SER A 271 -3.22 20.88 4.58
C SER A 271 -3.30 20.59 3.08
N PHE A 272 -4.28 21.21 2.41
CA PHE A 272 -4.41 21.16 0.95
C PHE A 272 -3.10 21.54 0.25
N ASP A 273 -2.52 22.68 0.65
CA ASP A 273 -1.33 23.26 0.03
C ASP A 273 -0.12 22.32 0.14
N MET A 274 0.01 21.63 1.28
CA MET A 274 1.05 20.62 1.46
C MET A 274 0.82 19.43 0.51
N ILE A 275 -0.39 18.87 0.48
CA ILE A 275 -0.69 17.64 -0.27
C ILE A 275 -0.43 17.82 -1.77
N ILE A 276 -0.86 18.93 -2.38
CA ILE A 276 -0.69 19.15 -3.82
C ILE A 276 0.76 19.44 -4.24
N ARG A 277 1.62 19.82 -3.28
CA ARG A 277 3.04 20.12 -3.51
C ARG A 277 3.95 18.93 -3.19
N LEU A 278 3.56 18.03 -2.28
CA LEU A 278 4.32 16.83 -1.94
C LEU A 278 4.78 15.99 -3.16
N PRO A 279 4.01 15.83 -4.26
CA PRO A 279 4.47 15.10 -5.44
C PRO A 279 5.72 15.66 -6.14
N GLU A 280 6.15 16.88 -5.79
CA GLU A 280 7.41 17.44 -6.30
C GLU A 280 8.65 16.70 -5.79
N SER A 281 8.56 15.95 -4.68
CA SER A 281 9.64 15.06 -4.22
C SER A 281 9.59 13.66 -4.85
N GLY A 282 8.63 13.41 -5.74
CA GLY A 282 8.46 12.15 -6.46
C GLY A 282 7.02 11.64 -6.47
N PRO A 283 6.72 10.57 -7.21
CA PRO A 283 5.38 10.00 -7.31
C PRO A 283 4.79 9.60 -5.96
N LYS A 284 3.52 9.99 -5.73
CA LYS A 284 2.81 9.78 -4.46
C LYS A 284 1.34 9.46 -4.68
N ILE A 285 0.76 8.75 -3.71
CA ILE A 285 -0.68 8.60 -3.56
C ILE A 285 -1.17 9.39 -2.34
N ALA A 286 -2.36 9.97 -2.42
CA ALA A 286 -3.09 10.52 -1.27
C ALA A 286 -4.20 9.54 -0.90
N CYS A 287 -4.11 8.95 0.29
CA CYS A 287 -5.16 8.08 0.83
C CYS A 287 -5.90 8.82 1.95
N LYS A 288 -7.22 8.70 1.99
CA LYS A 288 -8.01 9.20 3.12
C LYS A 288 -7.48 8.54 4.39
N TYR A 289 -7.09 9.36 5.36
CA TYR A 289 -6.58 8.85 6.63
C TYR A 289 -7.73 8.25 7.44
N VAL A 290 -7.50 7.10 8.07
CA VAL A 290 -8.43 6.50 9.04
C VAL A 290 -8.40 7.36 10.31
N SER A 291 -9.29 8.35 10.34
CA SER A 291 -9.39 9.35 11.41
C SER A 291 -10.18 8.85 12.62
N SER A 292 -11.01 7.81 12.43
CA SER A 292 -11.76 7.13 13.49
C SER A 292 -11.35 5.67 13.63
N PRO A 293 -10.05 5.38 13.91
CA PRO A 293 -9.61 4.00 14.05
C PRO A 293 -10.27 3.32 15.27
N VAL A 294 -10.44 2.01 15.21
CA VAL A 294 -10.66 1.22 16.41
C VAL A 294 -9.39 1.31 17.27
N LEU A 295 -9.55 1.62 18.56
CA LEU A 295 -8.44 1.80 19.49
C LEU A 295 -8.50 0.72 20.57
N LEU A 296 -7.35 0.23 21.00
CA LEU A 296 -7.29 -0.71 22.11
C LEU A 296 -6.88 0.02 23.38
N LYS A 297 -7.63 -0.18 24.48
CA LYS A 297 -7.21 0.28 25.80
C LYS A 297 -6.12 -0.64 26.33
N ILE A 298 -5.00 -0.06 26.76
CA ILE A 298 -3.84 -0.82 27.19
C ILE A 298 -3.66 -0.69 28.70
N PRO A 299 -3.76 -1.80 29.46
CA PRO A 299 -3.61 -1.78 30.91
C PRO A 299 -2.27 -1.18 31.38
N GLU A 300 -1.16 -1.46 30.69
CA GLU A 300 0.16 -0.92 31.08
C GLU A 300 0.31 0.58 30.80
N MET A 301 -0.66 1.22 30.13
CA MET A 301 -0.69 2.65 29.85
C MET A 301 -1.87 3.33 30.54
N GLU A 302 -2.19 2.92 31.77
CA GLU A 302 -3.31 3.49 32.54
C GLU A 302 -4.64 3.46 31.76
N ASN A 303 -4.85 2.42 30.95
CA ASN A 303 -6.00 2.24 30.05
C ASN A 303 -6.17 3.33 28.98
N GLN A 304 -5.08 3.97 28.56
CA GLN A 304 -5.08 4.85 27.40
C GLN A 304 -5.36 4.05 26.11
N SER A 305 -6.08 4.69 25.19
CA SER A 305 -6.50 4.12 23.91
C SER A 305 -5.44 4.39 22.83
N ILE A 306 -4.81 3.33 22.33
CA ILE A 306 -3.76 3.44 21.30
C ILE A 306 -4.21 2.88 19.96
N LYS A 307 -3.60 3.42 18.90
CA LYS A 307 -3.78 2.97 17.53
C LYS A 307 -2.98 1.69 17.28
N PHE A 308 -3.50 0.80 16.44
CA PHE A 308 -2.81 -0.40 16.00
C PHE A 308 -3.15 -0.73 14.55
N ASP A 309 -2.29 -1.51 13.92
CA ASP A 309 -2.59 -2.22 12.68
C ASP A 309 -2.49 -3.73 12.92
N VAL A 310 -3.16 -4.48 12.05
CA VAL A 310 -3.19 -5.93 12.04
C VAL A 310 -2.51 -6.43 10.78
N ARG A 311 -1.60 -7.39 10.93
CA ARG A 311 -0.91 -8.06 9.83
C ARG A 311 -1.33 -9.51 9.75
N TYR A 312 -1.93 -9.91 8.64
CA TYR A 312 -2.23 -11.31 8.33
C TYR A 312 -1.22 -11.87 7.32
N VAL A 313 -0.91 -13.15 7.43
CA VAL A 313 -0.20 -13.89 6.37
C VAL A 313 -1.23 -14.55 5.45
N ILE A 314 -1.09 -14.28 4.16
CA ILE A 314 -1.94 -14.81 3.09
C ILE A 314 -1.09 -15.75 2.24
N LEU A 315 -1.66 -16.92 1.91
CA LEU A 315 -1.04 -17.95 1.10
C LEU A 315 -1.85 -18.10 -0.19
N LEU A 316 -1.27 -17.68 -1.32
CA LEU A 316 -1.87 -17.86 -2.64
C LEU A 316 -1.27 -19.09 -3.29
N ARG A 317 -2.10 -20.07 -3.64
CA ARG A 317 -1.66 -21.31 -4.28
C ARG A 317 -2.02 -21.38 -5.76
N SER A 318 -3.13 -20.78 -6.15
CA SER A 318 -3.61 -20.78 -7.54
C SER A 318 -4.55 -19.60 -7.74
N LEU A 319 -4.53 -19.02 -8.95
CA LEU A 319 -5.47 -17.96 -9.35
C LEU A 319 -6.69 -18.53 -10.08
N ARG A 320 -6.56 -19.67 -10.78
CA ARG A 320 -7.62 -20.27 -11.60
C ARG A 320 -7.62 -21.80 -11.46
N PRO A 321 -8.49 -22.40 -10.61
CA PRO A 321 -9.39 -21.72 -9.67
C PRO A 321 -8.61 -20.98 -8.58
N LEU A 322 -9.22 -19.95 -7.98
CA LEU A 322 -8.63 -19.24 -6.85
C LEU A 322 -8.49 -20.22 -5.68
N LYS A 323 -7.26 -20.44 -5.21
CA LYS A 323 -6.94 -21.18 -3.99
C LYS A 323 -6.17 -20.24 -3.06
N LEU A 324 -6.88 -19.68 -2.09
CA LEU A 324 -6.40 -18.62 -1.22
C LEU A 324 -6.63 -19.01 0.22
N TYR A 325 -5.58 -18.89 1.03
CA TYR A 325 -5.63 -19.27 2.44
C TYR A 325 -5.06 -18.16 3.31
N VAL A 326 -5.46 -18.13 4.58
CA VAL A 326 -4.99 -17.18 5.58
C VAL A 326 -4.51 -17.94 6.81
N HIS A 327 -3.36 -17.56 7.33
CA HIS A 327 -2.86 -18.11 8.58
C HIS A 327 -3.66 -17.55 9.77
N LYS A 328 -4.09 -18.42 10.69
CA LYS A 328 -4.92 -18.06 11.87
C LYS A 328 -4.21 -17.07 12.81
N ILE A 329 -2.89 -17.18 12.88
CA ILE A 329 -2.07 -16.27 13.68
C ILE A 329 -1.77 -15.02 12.85
N PHE A 330 -2.19 -13.88 13.39
CA PHE A 330 -1.88 -12.54 12.89
C PHE A 330 -1.04 -11.76 13.90
N TRP A 331 -0.34 -10.72 13.43
CA TRP A 331 0.50 -9.86 14.26
C TRP A 331 -0.13 -8.50 14.44
N LEU A 332 0.10 -7.95 15.62
CA LEU A 332 -0.29 -6.58 15.94
C LEU A 332 0.96 -5.72 16.03
N ARG A 333 0.80 -4.50 15.52
CA ARG A 333 1.79 -3.44 15.63
C ARG A 333 1.08 -2.22 16.19
N PHE A 334 1.60 -1.72 17.30
CA PHE A 334 0.96 -0.67 18.09
C PHE A 334 1.72 0.65 17.92
N ALA A 335 0.98 1.75 17.95
CA ALA A 335 1.51 3.07 18.19
C ALA A 335 2.03 3.16 19.64
N ASN A 336 2.96 4.07 19.90
CA ASN A 336 3.56 4.25 21.23
C ASN A 336 2.82 5.28 22.09
N LYS A 337 2.01 6.13 21.47
CA LYS A 337 1.24 7.19 22.14
C LYS A 337 -0.27 7.01 21.96
N PRO A 338 -1.08 7.57 22.88
CA PRO A 338 -2.53 7.65 22.73
C PRO A 338 -2.90 8.32 21.42
N PHE A 339 -3.92 7.78 20.76
CA PHE A 339 -4.37 8.33 19.50
C PHE A 339 -4.95 9.74 19.66
N SER A 340 -4.54 10.66 18.81
CA SER A 340 -5.03 12.03 18.76
C SER A 340 -4.89 12.57 17.34
N LEU A 341 -5.78 13.47 16.92
CA LEU A 341 -5.68 14.20 15.65
C LEU A 341 -5.13 15.63 15.82
N LYS A 342 -4.67 15.98 17.03
CA LYS A 342 -4.19 17.34 17.34
C LYS A 342 -2.82 17.65 16.72
N GLU A 343 -1.91 16.68 16.71
CA GLU A 343 -0.52 16.82 16.27
C GLU A 343 -0.24 15.78 15.17
N LEU A 344 -0.63 16.10 13.93
CA LEU A 344 -0.59 15.15 12.81
C LEU A 344 0.83 14.74 12.38
N ASP A 345 1.84 15.49 12.79
CA ASP A 345 3.27 15.24 12.55
C ASP A 345 3.91 14.34 13.62
N ASP A 346 3.19 14.00 14.71
CA ASP A 346 3.71 13.10 15.74
C ASP A 346 3.72 11.64 15.27
N TYR A 347 4.91 11.18 14.87
CA TYR A 347 5.13 9.83 14.37
C TYR A 347 4.60 8.74 15.30
N GLU A 348 4.83 8.88 16.61
CA GLU A 348 4.51 7.84 17.59
C GLU A 348 3.02 7.70 17.89
N THR A 349 2.23 8.68 17.47
CA THR A 349 0.76 8.69 17.53
C THR A 349 0.15 8.10 16.25
N HIS A 350 0.72 8.41 15.08
CA HIS A 350 0.10 8.14 13.78
C HIS A 350 0.60 6.89 13.07
N PHE A 351 1.82 6.43 13.36
CA PHE A 351 2.42 5.23 12.77
C PHE A 351 2.55 4.11 13.80
N THR A 352 2.60 2.87 13.32
CA THR A 352 2.62 1.64 14.12
C THR A 352 3.90 0.83 13.90
N VAL A 353 4.71 1.23 12.92
CA VAL A 353 5.99 0.61 12.58
C VAL A 353 7.10 1.26 13.41
N MET A 354 7.39 0.71 14.59
CA MET A 354 8.36 1.28 15.53
C MET A 354 9.75 0.64 15.47
N ASN A 355 9.90 -0.51 14.79
CA ASN A 355 11.09 -1.37 14.83
C ASN A 355 12.34 -0.81 14.11
N TYR A 356 12.24 0.32 13.43
CA TYR A 356 13.36 0.94 12.72
C TYR A 356 13.99 2.14 13.44
N ARG A 357 13.48 2.51 14.63
CA ARG A 357 14.06 3.57 15.46
C ARG A 357 14.94 2.96 16.55
N PRO A 358 16.19 3.43 16.72
CA PRO A 358 17.05 2.99 17.83
C PRO A 358 16.34 3.17 19.17
N ASN A 359 16.39 2.15 20.03
CA ASN A 359 15.77 2.13 21.37
C ASN A 359 14.25 2.29 21.41
N ALA A 360 13.55 2.09 20.28
CA ALA A 360 12.09 2.17 20.27
C ALA A 360 11.47 1.04 21.09
N PHE A 361 10.48 1.39 21.91
CA PHE A 361 9.67 0.41 22.63
C PHE A 361 8.79 -0.35 21.63
N LEU A 362 8.88 -1.69 21.65
CA LEU A 362 8.07 -2.57 20.82
C LEU A 362 7.05 -3.30 21.67
N ARG A 363 5.82 -2.78 21.68
CA ARG A 363 4.71 -3.47 22.32
C ARG A 363 4.37 -4.73 21.53
N GLN A 364 4.40 -5.86 22.21
CA GLN A 364 4.01 -7.15 21.64
C GLN A 364 2.77 -7.67 22.34
N MET A 365 1.80 -8.12 21.55
CA MET A 365 0.59 -8.77 22.03
C MET A 365 0.30 -9.97 21.14
N ASN A 366 -0.01 -11.10 21.76
CA ASN A 366 -0.46 -12.29 21.03
C ASN A 366 -1.89 -12.06 20.49
N CYS A 367 -2.21 -12.59 19.31
CA CYS A 367 -3.52 -12.46 18.69
C CYS A 367 -4.68 -12.95 19.59
N HIS A 368 -4.49 -14.02 20.36
CA HIS A 368 -5.54 -14.53 21.28
C HIS A 368 -5.83 -13.55 22.42
N ILE A 369 -4.79 -12.97 23.02
CA ILE A 369 -4.93 -11.95 24.07
C ILE A 369 -5.65 -10.74 23.51
N PHE A 370 -5.24 -10.29 22.32
CA PHE A 370 -5.91 -9.21 21.63
C PHE A 370 -7.38 -9.50 21.36
N THR A 371 -7.71 -10.67 20.82
CA THR A 371 -9.09 -11.06 20.54
C THR A 371 -9.94 -11.06 21.81
N SER A 372 -9.40 -11.55 22.94
CA SER A 372 -10.09 -11.47 24.24
C SER A 372 -10.32 -10.02 24.67
N MET A 373 -9.30 -9.16 24.63
CA MET A 373 -9.41 -7.75 25.01
C MET A 373 -10.36 -6.97 24.08
N TYR A 374 -10.28 -7.22 22.78
CA TYR A 374 -11.16 -6.63 21.78
C TYR A 374 -12.61 -7.03 22.06
N ASN A 375 -12.89 -8.31 22.32
CA ASN A 375 -14.24 -8.79 22.59
C ASN A 375 -14.78 -8.25 23.92
N GLU A 376 -13.95 -8.10 24.94
CA GLU A 376 -14.34 -7.43 26.18
C GLU A 376 -14.70 -5.96 25.94
N GLN A 377 -13.90 -5.24 25.15
CA GLN A 377 -14.09 -3.82 24.89
C GLN A 377 -15.23 -3.51 23.90
N TYR A 378 -15.39 -4.33 22.85
CA TYR A 378 -16.24 -4.05 21.68
C TYR A 378 -17.25 -5.17 21.34
N GLY A 379 -17.14 -6.35 21.96
CA GLY A 379 -17.92 -7.53 21.58
C GLY A 379 -19.44 -7.39 21.81
N HIS A 380 -19.86 -6.43 22.63
CA HIS A 380 -21.27 -6.07 22.80
C HIS A 380 -21.87 -5.43 21.54
N ASN A 381 -21.05 -4.75 20.73
CA ASN A 381 -21.43 -4.23 19.42
C ASN A 381 -21.15 -5.27 18.34
N GLU A 382 -19.89 -5.73 18.28
CA GLU A 382 -19.44 -6.61 17.22
C GLU A 382 -18.25 -7.44 17.67
N GLN A 383 -18.43 -8.76 17.69
CA GLN A 383 -17.36 -9.71 18.06
C GLN A 383 -16.27 -9.75 16.98
N TRP A 384 -15.03 -10.01 17.41
CA TRP A 384 -13.87 -10.15 16.54
C TRP A 384 -14.10 -11.14 15.40
N SER A 385 -14.77 -12.25 15.67
CA SER A 385 -15.07 -13.28 14.66
C SER A 385 -15.86 -12.74 13.46
N ILE A 386 -16.73 -11.76 13.67
CA ILE A 386 -17.50 -11.10 12.61
C ILE A 386 -16.60 -10.13 11.83
N VAL A 387 -15.76 -9.37 12.52
CA VAL A 387 -14.78 -8.48 11.90
C VAL A 387 -13.78 -9.27 11.05
N GLU A 388 -13.30 -10.39 11.57
CA GLU A 388 -12.35 -11.30 10.93
C GLU A 388 -12.93 -11.94 9.66
N GLN A 389 -14.21 -12.33 9.67
CA GLN A 389 -14.90 -12.75 8.45
C GLN A 389 -14.90 -11.66 7.36
N ARG A 390 -15.10 -10.38 7.73
CA ARG A 390 -14.99 -9.27 6.76
C ARG A 390 -13.57 -9.03 6.29
N ILE A 391 -12.57 -9.25 7.13
CA ILE A 391 -11.16 -9.20 6.73
C ILE A 391 -10.88 -10.28 5.67
N PHE A 392 -11.38 -11.50 5.87
CA PHE A 392 -11.21 -12.59 4.90
C PHE A 392 -11.96 -12.34 3.60
N GLN A 393 -13.17 -11.78 3.67
CA GLN A 393 -13.92 -11.31 2.51
C GLN A 393 -13.12 -10.25 1.72
N MET A 394 -12.57 -9.24 2.41
CA MET A 394 -11.72 -8.22 1.80
C MET A 394 -10.51 -8.84 1.06
N PHE A 395 -9.83 -9.81 1.67
CA PHE A 395 -8.71 -10.51 1.04
C PHE A 395 -9.15 -11.27 -0.22
N ARG A 396 -10.25 -12.02 -0.14
CA ARG A 396 -10.81 -12.71 -1.32
C ARG A 396 -11.10 -11.74 -2.46
N GLU A 397 -11.77 -10.63 -2.14
CA GLU A 397 -12.19 -9.64 -3.13
C GLU A 397 -11.02 -8.96 -3.83
N ILE A 398 -9.92 -8.62 -3.13
CA ILE A 398 -8.75 -8.04 -3.80
C ILE A 398 -8.05 -9.04 -4.72
N PHE A 399 -7.92 -10.31 -4.32
CA PHE A 399 -7.33 -11.34 -5.18
C PHE A 399 -8.24 -11.72 -6.36
N GLN A 400 -9.55 -11.62 -6.21
CA GLN A 400 -10.49 -11.68 -7.33
C GLN A 400 -10.25 -10.51 -8.28
N CYS A 401 -10.25 -9.25 -7.80
CA CYS A 401 -9.97 -8.07 -8.62
C CYS A 401 -8.63 -8.17 -9.39
N ALA A 402 -7.62 -8.76 -8.77
CA ALA A 402 -6.30 -8.95 -9.34
C ALA A 402 -6.21 -10.11 -10.36
N SER A 403 -7.22 -10.97 -10.46
CA SER A 403 -7.22 -12.16 -11.34
C SER A 403 -8.25 -12.12 -12.47
N ILE A 404 -9.18 -11.14 -12.48
CA ILE A 404 -10.23 -11.03 -13.52
C ILE A 404 -9.64 -10.70 -14.89
N GLU A 405 -8.66 -9.79 -14.92
CA GLU A 405 -8.04 -9.33 -16.15
C GLU A 405 -6.82 -10.18 -16.51
N GLU A 406 -6.49 -10.21 -17.78
CA GLU A 406 -5.25 -10.82 -18.25
C GLU A 406 -4.05 -9.88 -18.01
N PRO A 407 -2.81 -10.42 -17.96
CA PRO A 407 -1.60 -9.63 -18.06
C PRO A 407 -1.64 -8.60 -19.21
N PRO A 408 -1.18 -7.35 -19.02
CA PRO A 408 -0.47 -6.86 -17.83
C PRO A 408 -1.39 -6.30 -16.73
N PHE A 409 -2.71 -6.37 -16.90
CA PHE A 409 -3.67 -5.74 -15.97
C PHE A 409 -4.00 -6.62 -14.76
N GLY A 410 -3.79 -7.94 -14.86
CA GLY A 410 -3.99 -8.92 -13.79
C GLY A 410 -2.74 -9.76 -13.54
N ILE A 411 -2.69 -10.40 -12.36
CA ILE A 411 -1.60 -11.30 -11.98
C ILE A 411 -1.60 -12.46 -12.98
N ALA A 412 -0.43 -12.78 -13.54
CA ALA A 412 -0.34 -13.87 -14.48
C ALA A 412 -0.52 -15.22 -13.79
N SER A 413 -1.36 -16.07 -14.37
CA SER A 413 -1.52 -17.45 -13.91
C SER A 413 -0.30 -18.29 -14.29
N CYS A 414 0.21 -19.07 -13.33
CA CYS A 414 1.31 -19.99 -13.50
C CYS A 414 1.11 -21.18 -12.56
N SER A 415 1.07 -22.40 -13.09
CA SER A 415 0.82 -23.64 -12.34
C SER A 415 1.92 -23.94 -11.31
N SER A 416 3.16 -23.53 -11.60
CA SER A 416 4.32 -23.61 -10.71
C SER A 416 4.31 -22.58 -9.58
N SER A 417 3.54 -21.50 -9.72
CA SER A 417 3.58 -20.38 -8.78
C SER A 417 2.76 -20.63 -7.52
N ARG A 418 3.38 -20.32 -6.39
CA ARG A 418 2.81 -20.19 -5.04
C ARG A 418 3.26 -18.83 -4.52
N ALA A 419 2.60 -18.25 -3.53
CA ALA A 419 3.10 -17.04 -2.92
C ALA A 419 2.65 -16.91 -1.46
N LEU A 420 3.52 -16.28 -0.68
CA LEU A 420 3.25 -15.87 0.68
C LEU A 420 3.31 -14.34 0.71
N TYR A 421 2.22 -13.74 1.16
CA TYR A 421 2.08 -12.29 1.34
C TYR A 421 1.79 -11.94 2.80
N ALA A 422 2.08 -10.71 3.19
CA ALA A 422 1.48 -10.11 4.37
C ALA A 422 0.55 -8.96 3.99
N ALA A 423 -0.69 -9.02 4.45
CA ALA A 423 -1.63 -7.91 4.32
C ALA A 423 -1.66 -7.11 5.62
N ASP A 424 -1.41 -5.82 5.49
CA ASP A 424 -1.47 -4.85 6.58
C ASP A 424 -2.80 -4.11 6.50
N LEU A 425 -3.55 -4.08 7.60
CA LEU A 425 -4.86 -3.45 7.66
C LEU A 425 -5.05 -2.66 8.95
N MET A 426 -5.91 -1.66 8.88
CA MET A 426 -6.48 -0.98 10.04
C MET A 426 -7.96 -1.26 10.14
N LEU A 427 -8.53 -0.97 11.29
CA LEU A 427 -9.96 -1.07 11.55
C LEU A 427 -10.49 0.35 11.76
N GLU A 428 -11.54 0.72 11.04
CA GLU A 428 -12.23 2.01 11.17
C GLU A 428 -13.59 1.79 11.80
N MET A 429 -13.96 2.66 12.74
CA MET A 429 -15.30 2.70 13.32
C MET A 429 -16.18 3.61 12.48
N ILE A 430 -17.20 3.05 11.84
CA ILE A 430 -18.20 3.77 11.02
C ILE A 430 -19.58 3.37 11.50
N ASP A 431 -20.37 4.32 12.01
CA ASP A 431 -21.74 4.09 12.50
C ASP A 431 -21.87 2.88 13.44
N ASN A 432 -20.95 2.78 14.41
CA ASN A 432 -20.82 1.67 15.37
C ASN A 432 -20.50 0.29 14.77
N LYS A 433 -20.10 0.22 13.49
CA LYS A 433 -19.61 -0.98 12.84
C LYS A 433 -18.12 -0.88 12.59
N VAL A 434 -17.44 -2.03 12.69
CA VAL A 434 -16.01 -2.09 12.39
C VAL A 434 -15.81 -2.46 10.93
N GLN A 435 -15.25 -1.52 10.17
CA GLN A 435 -14.89 -1.67 8.77
C GLN A 435 -13.37 -1.91 8.65
N PRO A 436 -12.91 -3.09 8.18
CA PRO A 436 -11.51 -3.27 7.86
C PRO A 436 -11.11 -2.38 6.67
N LYS A 437 -9.92 -1.80 6.77
CA LYS A 437 -9.29 -0.96 5.75
C LYS A 437 -7.93 -1.53 5.38
N LEU A 438 -7.80 -2.08 4.18
CA LEU A 438 -6.52 -2.56 3.64
C LEU A 438 -5.56 -1.38 3.45
N LEU A 439 -4.34 -1.51 3.97
CA LEU A 439 -3.31 -0.48 3.84
C LEU A 439 -2.29 -0.79 2.74
N GLU A 440 -1.82 -2.03 2.70
CA GLU A 440 -0.86 -2.55 1.71
C GLU A 440 -0.78 -4.09 1.79
N ILE A 441 -0.28 -4.69 0.72
CA ILE A 441 0.12 -6.11 0.68
C ILE A 441 1.61 -6.16 0.38
N ASN A 442 2.36 -6.94 1.17
CA ASN A 442 3.81 -7.04 1.08
C ASN A 442 4.21 -8.44 0.61
N PHE A 443 5.07 -8.51 -0.41
CA PHE A 443 5.79 -9.73 -0.78
C PHE A 443 6.92 -10.00 0.22
N THR A 444 7.16 -11.28 0.55
CA THR A 444 8.22 -11.73 1.48
C THR A 444 8.26 -10.94 2.79
N PRO A 445 7.19 -11.00 3.60
CA PRO A 445 7.17 -10.33 4.88
C PRO A 445 8.23 -10.88 5.85
N ASP A 446 8.69 -10.03 6.75
CA ASP A 446 9.46 -10.47 7.92
C ASP A 446 8.59 -11.38 8.82
N CYS A 447 9.00 -12.64 8.90
CA CYS A 447 8.35 -13.68 9.70
C CYS A 447 9.16 -14.06 10.95
N TYR A 448 10.13 -13.25 11.42
CA TYR A 448 10.94 -13.57 12.59
C TYR A 448 10.09 -13.85 13.83
N ARG A 449 9.10 -12.98 14.09
CA ARG A 449 8.14 -13.16 15.20
C ARG A 449 7.29 -14.42 15.01
N ALA A 450 6.88 -14.71 13.78
CA ALA A 450 6.12 -15.92 13.46
C ALA A 450 6.90 -17.16 13.90
N CYS A 451 8.15 -17.28 13.45
CA CYS A 451 9.00 -18.44 13.72
C CYS A 451 9.41 -18.54 15.20
N THR A 452 9.63 -17.40 15.86
CA THR A 452 9.99 -17.37 17.28
C THR A 452 8.86 -17.91 18.17
N PHE A 453 7.62 -17.49 17.92
CA PHE A 453 6.47 -17.92 18.73
C PHE A 453 5.87 -19.24 18.24
N TYR A 454 6.04 -19.56 16.96
CA TYR A 454 5.47 -20.73 16.29
C TYR A 454 6.54 -21.40 15.43
N PRO A 455 7.42 -22.24 16.02
CA PRO A 455 8.54 -22.85 15.29
C PRO A 455 8.14 -23.70 14.08
N ASN A 456 6.90 -24.18 14.03
CA ASN A 456 6.37 -24.92 12.90
C ASN A 456 5.83 -24.03 11.75
N PHE A 457 5.85 -22.70 11.89
CA PHE A 457 5.22 -21.78 10.94
C PHE A 457 5.59 -22.06 9.48
N TYR A 458 6.87 -22.20 9.15
CA TYR A 458 7.29 -22.50 7.77
C TYR A 458 6.92 -23.91 7.32
N ASN A 459 6.91 -24.90 8.22
CA ASN A 459 6.39 -26.23 7.90
C ASN A 459 4.92 -26.15 7.46
N GLN A 460 4.10 -25.39 8.20
CA GLN A 460 2.67 -25.18 7.90
C GLN A 460 2.49 -24.45 6.57
N VAL A 461 3.22 -23.36 6.35
CA VAL A 461 3.25 -22.60 5.08
C VAL A 461 3.59 -23.52 3.90
N PHE A 462 4.68 -24.27 4.00
CA PHE A 462 5.14 -25.13 2.91
C PHE A 462 4.15 -26.26 2.64
N ASN A 463 3.57 -26.86 3.69
CA ASN A 463 2.58 -27.91 3.53
C ASN A 463 1.31 -27.44 2.80
N VAL A 464 0.87 -26.20 3.04
CA VAL A 464 -0.25 -25.60 2.30
C VAL A 464 0.15 -25.29 0.86
N LEU A 465 1.28 -24.62 0.64
CA LEU A 465 1.67 -24.14 -0.68
C LEU A 465 2.11 -25.27 -1.62
N PHE A 466 2.90 -26.22 -1.13
CA PHE A 466 3.62 -27.19 -1.95
C PHE A 466 3.14 -28.63 -1.79
N ARG A 467 2.39 -28.97 -0.73
CA ARG A 467 1.87 -30.34 -0.51
C ARG A 467 0.33 -30.47 -0.49
N ASP A 468 -0.42 -29.39 -0.66
CA ASP A 468 -1.90 -29.43 -0.63
C ASP A 468 -2.49 -29.95 0.70
N ILE A 469 -1.83 -29.63 1.83
CA ILE A 469 -2.28 -30.04 3.15
C ILE A 469 -2.69 -28.79 3.92
N ALA A 470 -3.99 -28.49 3.94
CA ALA A 470 -4.55 -27.33 4.65
C ALA A 470 -5.37 -27.69 5.90
N ALA A 471 -6.08 -28.83 5.90
CA ALA A 471 -7.05 -29.20 6.94
C ALA A 471 -6.44 -29.41 8.35
N GLU A 472 -5.14 -29.68 8.41
CA GLU A 472 -4.38 -29.95 9.65
C GLU A 472 -3.44 -28.80 10.04
N GLN A 473 -3.53 -27.67 9.34
CA GLN A 473 -2.67 -26.52 9.56
C GLN A 473 -3.41 -25.41 10.32
N ASP A 474 -2.67 -24.50 10.95
CA ASP A 474 -3.23 -23.26 11.52
C ASP A 474 -3.58 -22.25 10.42
N VAL A 475 -4.30 -22.73 9.40
CA VAL A 475 -4.61 -22.02 8.16
C VAL A 475 -6.11 -22.22 7.85
N ILE A 476 -6.72 -21.17 7.31
CA ILE A 476 -8.14 -21.12 6.93
C ILE A 476 -8.21 -20.98 5.41
N ASP A 477 -9.01 -21.81 4.75
CA ASP A 477 -9.35 -21.66 3.35
C ASP A 477 -10.37 -20.53 3.18
N ILE A 478 -10.01 -19.50 2.41
CA ILE A 478 -10.86 -18.35 2.11
C ILE A 478 -11.17 -18.24 0.62
N SER A 479 -11.03 -19.34 -0.13
CA SER A 479 -11.20 -19.37 -1.58
C SER A 479 -12.64 -19.11 -2.05
N VAL A 480 -13.65 -19.47 -1.23
CA VAL A 480 -15.09 -19.44 -1.58
C VAL A 480 -15.89 -18.52 -0.69
#